data_AF-A0A1M4PM80-F1
#
_entry.id   AF-A0A1M4PM80-F1
#
_cell.length_a   1.000
_cell.length_b   1.000
_cell.length_c   1.000
_cell.angle_alpha   90.00
_cell.angle_beta   90.00
_cell.angle_gamma   90.00
#
_symmetry.space_group_name_H-M   'P 1'
#
loop_
_entity.id
_entity.type
_entity.pdbx_description
1 polymer ?
#
loop_
_entity_poly.entity_id
_entity_poly.type
_entity_poly.pdbx_seq_one_letter_code
_entity_poly.pdbx_strand_id
1 'polypeptide(L)'
;MNEKQLNRYRVISNVIEGNLKPCDAAESLGLSERQIYRLKKGVEEEGVSFLIHKNTNRKPYHAFDDDFKQNIVKLKKSDKYKDANFKHFQELLLENEGISISYNALYNLLTSNGVVSPKKRRKPKKHYRRKRKARKGMLIQIDATPFRMVW
;
A
#
# COMPACT_ATOMS: atom_id res chain seq x y z
N MET A 1 3.02 16.59 9.90
CA MET A 1 2.04 16.49 11.00
C MET A 1 0.71 16.10 10.40
N ASN A 2 0.04 15.07 10.92
CA ASN A 2 -1.25 14.61 10.39
C ASN A 2 -2.39 15.53 10.90
N GLU A 3 -3.51 15.66 10.18
CA GLU A 3 -4.69 16.45 10.59
C GLU A 3 -5.16 16.08 12.01
N LYS A 4 -5.16 14.78 12.33
CA LYS A 4 -5.50 14.30 13.68
C LYS A 4 -4.54 14.79 14.75
N GLN A 5 -3.24 14.89 14.45
CA GLN A 5 -2.25 15.42 15.39
C GLN A 5 -2.42 16.93 15.58
N LEU A 6 -2.77 17.65 14.51
CA LEU A 6 -3.03 19.09 14.58
C LEU A 6 -4.27 19.39 15.42
N ASN A 7 -5.37 18.64 15.21
CA ASN A 7 -6.57 18.79 16.02
C ASN A 7 -6.27 18.49 17.50
N ARG A 8 -5.55 17.38 17.76
CA ARG A 8 -5.14 17.02 19.12
C ARG A 8 -4.27 18.10 19.78
N TYR A 9 -3.37 18.74 19.02
CA TYR A 9 -2.59 19.86 19.55
C TYR A 9 -3.48 21.02 19.97
N ARG A 10 -4.40 21.46 19.11
CA ARG A 10 -5.33 22.57 19.41
C ARG A 10 -6.14 22.32 20.69
N VAL A 11 -6.72 21.12 20.82
CA VAL A 11 -7.51 20.78 22.01
C VAL A 11 -6.63 20.78 23.26
N ILE A 12 -5.43 20.23 23.21
CA ILE A 12 -4.52 20.21 24.37
C ILE A 12 -4.00 21.62 24.70
N SER A 13 -3.72 22.47 23.72
CA SER A 13 -3.36 23.88 23.93
C SER A 13 -4.47 24.63 24.68
N ASN A 14 -5.73 24.44 24.30
CA ASN A 14 -6.87 25.04 25.01
C ASN A 14 -6.98 24.56 26.46
N VAL A 15 -6.60 23.30 26.75
CA VAL A 15 -6.55 22.76 28.12
C VAL A 15 -5.38 23.33 28.92
N ILE A 16 -4.25 23.61 28.29
CA ILE A 16 -3.09 24.26 28.92
C ILE A 16 -3.41 25.71 29.26
N GLU A 17 -4.06 26.43 28.33
CA GLU A 17 -4.49 27.83 28.51
C GLU A 17 -5.63 28.00 29.53
N GLY A 18 -6.24 26.91 29.99
CA GLY A 18 -7.35 26.94 30.95
C GLY A 18 -8.72 27.22 30.33
N ASN A 19 -8.80 27.30 29.00
CA ASN A 19 -10.02 27.55 28.24
C ASN A 19 -10.93 26.31 28.13
N LEU A 20 -10.40 25.11 28.38
CA LEU A 20 -11.13 23.85 28.28
C LEU A 20 -10.81 22.91 29.45
N LYS A 21 -11.82 22.26 30.04
CA LYS A 21 -11.59 21.29 31.11
C LYS A 21 -11.01 19.98 30.55
N PRO A 22 -10.16 19.27 31.31
CA PRO A 22 -9.61 17.98 30.88
C PRO A 22 -10.67 16.91 30.55
N CYS A 23 -11.83 16.93 31.21
CA CYS A 23 -12.95 16.03 30.94
C CYS A 23 -13.59 16.30 29.56
N ASP A 24 -13.90 17.56 29.28
CA ASP A 24 -14.48 17.97 27.98
C ASP A 24 -13.51 17.67 26.81
N ALA A 25 -12.20 17.85 27.05
CA ALA A 25 -11.16 17.48 26.09
C ALA A 25 -11.05 15.97 25.86
N ALA A 26 -11.24 15.16 26.91
CA ALA A 26 -11.25 13.71 26.83
C ALA A 26 -12.42 13.23 25.97
N GLU A 27 -13.61 13.80 26.16
CA GLU A 27 -14.80 13.51 25.36
C GLU A 27 -14.59 13.91 23.88
N SER A 28 -14.10 15.13 23.62
CA SER A 28 -13.85 15.65 22.27
C SER A 28 -12.86 14.80 21.47
N LEU A 29 -11.81 14.29 22.13
CA LEU A 29 -10.77 13.48 21.48
C LEU A 29 -11.03 11.97 21.54
N GLY A 30 -12.06 11.52 22.25
CA GLY A 30 -12.32 10.10 22.51
C GLY A 30 -11.18 9.40 23.26
N LEU A 31 -10.56 10.10 24.21
CA LEU A 31 -9.43 9.61 25.03
C LEU A 31 -9.82 9.54 26.50
N SER A 32 -9.02 8.87 27.32
CA SER A 32 -9.21 8.94 28.78
C SER A 32 -8.60 10.21 29.37
N GLU A 33 -9.14 10.68 30.50
CA GLU A 33 -8.59 11.83 31.22
C GLU A 33 -7.11 11.64 31.56
N ARG A 34 -6.70 10.43 31.96
CA ARG A 34 -5.28 10.11 32.20
C ARG A 34 -4.41 10.34 30.96
N GLN A 35 -4.92 10.03 29.76
CA GLN A 35 -4.21 10.32 28.52
C GLN A 35 -4.14 11.83 28.27
N ILE A 36 -5.18 12.59 28.58
CA ILE A 36 -5.17 14.06 28.48
C ILE A 36 -4.10 14.65 29.41
N TYR A 37 -4.03 14.23 30.67
CA TYR A 37 -2.98 14.69 31.60
C TYR A 37 -1.57 14.35 31.10
N ARG A 38 -1.37 13.15 30.56
CA ARG A 38 -0.09 12.75 29.97
C ARG A 38 0.27 13.61 28.75
N LEU A 39 -0.71 13.89 27.88
CA LEU A 39 -0.52 14.73 26.70
C LEU A 39 -0.24 16.18 27.09
N LYS A 40 -0.96 16.73 28.07
CA LYS A 40 -0.73 18.05 28.64
C LYS A 40 0.71 18.19 29.11
N LYS A 41 1.16 17.29 30.00
CA LYS A 41 2.53 17.29 30.54
C LYS A 41 3.57 17.20 29.42
N GLY A 42 3.40 16.29 28.47
CA GLY A 42 4.35 16.12 27.38
C GLY A 42 4.39 17.32 26.41
N VAL A 43 3.27 18.01 26.20
CA VAL A 43 3.22 19.24 25.39
C VAL A 43 3.82 20.43 26.15
N GLU A 44 3.70 20.50 27.47
CA GLU A 44 4.38 21.52 28.28
C GLU A 44 5.91 21.34 28.26
N GLU A 45 6.40 20.10 28.27
CA GLU A 45 7.84 19.79 28.29
C GLU A 45 8.51 19.84 26.90
N GLU A 46 7.90 19.21 25.88
CA GLU A 46 8.49 19.01 24.54
C GLU A 46 7.72 19.75 23.41
N GLY A 47 6.64 20.46 23.75
CA GLY A 47 5.83 21.19 22.77
C GLY A 47 5.09 20.29 21.78
N VAL A 48 4.91 20.80 20.55
CA VAL A 48 4.25 20.07 19.44
C VAL A 48 4.95 18.75 19.11
N SER A 49 6.26 18.65 19.38
CA SER A 49 7.06 17.48 19.04
C SER A 49 6.62 16.21 19.77
N PHE A 50 6.07 16.34 20.98
CA PHE A 50 5.53 15.22 21.77
C PHE A 50 4.37 14.49 21.09
N LEU A 51 3.56 15.23 20.32
CA LEU A 51 2.39 14.70 19.61
C LEU A 51 2.77 13.99 18.30
N ILE A 52 3.98 14.25 17.80
CA ILE A 52 4.53 13.52 16.68
C ILE A 52 4.84 12.10 17.19
N HIS A 53 4.36 11.10 16.44
CA HIS A 53 4.61 9.73 16.83
C HIS A 53 6.13 9.47 16.83
N LYS A 54 6.66 8.91 17.92
CA LYS A 54 8.12 8.79 18.13
C LYS A 54 8.84 7.96 17.05
N ASN A 55 8.09 7.14 16.29
CA ASN A 55 8.61 6.39 15.14
C ASN A 55 8.47 7.08 13.77
N THR A 56 7.90 8.29 13.67
CA THR A 56 7.58 8.93 12.37
C THR A 56 8.81 9.16 11.49
N ASN A 57 10.00 9.31 12.07
CA ASN A 57 11.25 9.54 11.32
C ASN A 57 12.31 8.45 11.55
N ARG A 58 11.93 7.30 12.13
CA ARG A 58 12.88 6.22 12.40
C ARG A 58 12.84 5.21 11.26
N LYS A 59 14.02 4.92 10.69
CA LYS A 59 14.19 3.78 9.76
C LYS A 59 13.97 2.48 10.55
N PRO A 60 13.07 1.58 10.11
CA PRO A 60 12.91 0.29 10.75
C PRO A 60 14.20 -0.51 10.69
N TYR A 61 14.49 -1.33 11.70
CA TYR A 61 15.71 -2.15 11.73
C TYR A 61 15.82 -3.10 10.53
N HIS A 62 14.71 -3.69 10.10
CA HIS A 62 14.65 -4.59 8.94
C HIS A 62 14.48 -3.87 7.60
N ALA A 63 14.61 -2.54 7.56
CA ALA A 63 14.53 -1.82 6.30
C ALA A 63 15.79 -2.05 5.48
N PHE A 64 15.61 -2.38 4.21
CA PHE A 64 16.72 -2.41 3.26
C PHE A 64 17.46 -1.08 3.23
N ASP A 65 18.76 -1.18 3.00
CA ASP A 65 19.59 0.01 2.85
C ASP A 65 19.18 0.82 1.61
N ASP A 66 19.35 2.13 1.67
CA ASP A 66 18.86 3.01 0.61
C ASP A 66 19.69 2.86 -0.67
N ASP A 67 20.98 2.52 -0.56
CA ASP A 67 21.83 2.19 -1.70
C ASP A 67 21.36 0.91 -2.40
N PHE A 68 21.00 -0.11 -1.62
CA PHE A 68 20.44 -1.36 -2.14
C PHE A 68 19.12 -1.12 -2.90
N LYS A 69 18.24 -0.29 -2.34
CA LYS A 69 16.98 0.11 -2.99
C LYS A 69 17.23 0.84 -4.31
N GLN A 70 18.15 1.79 -4.32
CA GLN A 70 18.51 2.53 -5.52
C GLN A 70 19.10 1.63 -6.59
N ASN A 71 19.95 0.66 -6.19
CA ASN A 71 20.53 -0.31 -7.10
C ASN A 71 19.44 -1.12 -7.83
N ILE A 72 18.47 -1.68 -7.09
CA ILE A 72 17.36 -2.43 -7.70
C ILE A 72 16.55 -1.57 -8.69
N VAL A 73 16.29 -0.31 -8.35
CA VAL A 73 15.57 0.62 -9.24
C VAL A 73 16.38 0.92 -10.50
N LYS A 74 17.70 1.13 -10.37
CA LYS A 74 18.61 1.33 -11.52
C LYS A 74 18.64 0.10 -12.42
N LEU A 75 18.79 -1.09 -11.85
CA LEU A 75 18.73 -2.36 -12.58
C LEU A 75 17.40 -2.48 -13.34
N LYS A 76 16.26 -2.19 -12.71
CA LYS A 76 14.97 -2.29 -13.40
C LYS A 76 14.83 -1.31 -14.59
N LYS A 77 15.47 -0.15 -14.51
CA LYS A 77 15.49 0.86 -15.59
C LYS A 77 16.50 0.54 -16.69
N SER A 78 17.47 -0.34 -16.44
CA SER A 78 18.46 -0.76 -17.44
C SER A 78 17.82 -1.52 -18.61
N ASP A 79 18.48 -1.50 -19.77
CA ASP A 79 18.03 -2.22 -20.97
C ASP A 79 17.91 -3.73 -20.77
N LYS A 80 18.71 -4.31 -19.87
CA LYS A 80 18.70 -5.75 -19.57
C LYS A 80 17.37 -6.21 -18.97
N TYR A 81 16.72 -5.37 -18.19
CA TYR A 81 15.55 -5.76 -17.39
C TYR A 81 14.30 -4.94 -17.66
N LYS A 82 14.35 -3.93 -18.55
CA LYS A 82 13.23 -3.00 -18.81
C LYS A 82 11.92 -3.72 -19.15
N ASP A 83 11.98 -4.77 -19.97
CA ASP A 83 10.80 -5.48 -20.50
C ASP A 83 10.28 -6.60 -19.58
N ALA A 84 11.03 -6.96 -18.55
CA ALA A 84 10.62 -7.98 -17.59
C ALA A 84 9.41 -7.52 -16.77
N ASN A 85 8.44 -8.42 -16.54
CA ASN A 85 7.40 -8.16 -15.54
C ASN A 85 8.02 -8.21 -14.12
N PHE A 86 7.34 -7.74 -13.08
CA PHE A 86 7.92 -7.69 -11.73
C PHE A 86 8.26 -9.05 -11.13
N LYS A 87 7.46 -10.08 -11.43
CA LYS A 87 7.74 -11.44 -10.95
C LYS A 87 8.98 -12.01 -11.63
N HIS A 88 9.05 -11.86 -12.95
CA HIS A 88 10.19 -12.29 -13.75
C HIS A 88 11.45 -11.50 -13.40
N PHE A 89 11.32 -10.21 -13.09
CA PHE A 89 12.44 -9.42 -12.60
C PHE A 89 12.96 -9.92 -11.25
N GLN A 90 12.09 -10.38 -10.35
CA GLN A 90 12.50 -11.02 -9.10
C GLN A 90 13.32 -12.30 -9.35
N GLU A 91 12.89 -13.13 -10.31
CA GLU A 91 13.61 -14.34 -10.72
C GLU A 91 14.99 -13.98 -11.30
N LEU A 92 15.03 -13.01 -12.21
CA LEU A 92 16.28 -12.53 -12.82
C LEU A 92 17.24 -11.89 -11.81
N LEU A 93 16.73 -11.21 -10.79
CA LEU A 93 17.55 -10.67 -9.71
C LEU A 93 18.22 -11.77 -8.89
N LEU A 94 17.52 -12.88 -8.66
CA LEU A 94 18.08 -14.02 -7.96
C LEU A 94 19.12 -14.76 -8.81
N GLU A 95 18.82 -14.98 -10.09
CA GLU A 95 19.68 -15.75 -11.00
C GLU A 95 20.96 -14.99 -11.41
N ASN A 96 20.84 -13.71 -11.78
CA ASN A 96 21.96 -12.96 -12.35
C ASN A 96 22.75 -12.17 -11.31
N GLU A 97 22.08 -11.66 -10.28
CA GLU A 97 22.68 -10.75 -9.30
C GLU A 97 22.80 -11.38 -7.90
N GLY A 98 22.23 -12.57 -7.68
CA GLY A 98 22.21 -13.24 -6.37
C GLY A 98 21.35 -12.54 -5.32
N ILE A 99 20.45 -11.63 -5.73
CA ILE A 99 19.67 -10.79 -4.80
C ILE A 99 18.34 -11.47 -4.47
N SER A 100 18.20 -11.91 -3.22
CA SER A 100 16.94 -12.45 -2.70
C SER A 100 16.09 -11.34 -2.06
N ILE A 101 14.94 -11.05 -2.68
CA ILE A 101 13.95 -10.09 -2.17
C ILE A 101 12.54 -10.68 -2.29
N SER A 102 11.67 -10.37 -1.32
CA SER A 102 10.27 -10.78 -1.41
C SER A 102 9.53 -10.00 -2.48
N TYR A 103 8.56 -10.63 -3.15
CA TYR A 103 7.79 -10.00 -4.21
C TYR A 103 7.10 -8.71 -3.75
N ASN A 104 6.49 -8.70 -2.56
CA ASN A 104 5.81 -7.51 -2.02
C ASN A 104 6.78 -6.36 -1.76
N ALA A 105 7.97 -6.65 -1.21
CA ALA A 105 8.97 -5.61 -0.99
C ALA A 105 9.44 -5.01 -2.32
N LEU A 106 9.72 -5.87 -3.32
CA LEU A 106 10.09 -5.44 -4.67
C LEU A 106 8.98 -4.64 -5.34
N TYR A 107 7.73 -5.09 -5.24
CA TYR A 107 6.56 -4.42 -5.78
C TYR A 107 6.40 -3.02 -5.19
N ASN A 108 6.41 -2.90 -3.85
CA ASN A 108 6.28 -1.63 -3.15
C ASN A 108 7.44 -0.68 -3.47
N LEU A 109 8.66 -1.21 -3.55
CA LEU A 109 9.85 -0.46 -3.93
C LEU A 109 9.69 0.16 -5.33
N LEU A 110 9.36 -0.67 -6.32
CA LEU A 110 9.26 -0.24 -7.71
C LEU A 110 8.08 0.71 -7.93
N THR A 111 6.92 0.41 -7.34
CA THR A 111 5.73 1.26 -7.44
C THR A 111 5.89 2.61 -6.75
N SER A 112 6.52 2.65 -5.56
CA SER A 112 6.84 3.92 -4.87
C SER A 112 7.83 4.77 -5.67
N ASN A 113 8.67 4.15 -6.50
CA ASN A 113 9.59 4.83 -7.43
C ASN A 113 8.98 5.10 -8.82
N GLY A 114 7.65 4.96 -8.96
CA GLY A 114 6.93 5.25 -10.19
C GLY A 114 7.15 4.26 -11.35
N VAL A 115 7.80 3.12 -11.10
CA VAL A 115 8.00 2.08 -12.11
C VAL A 115 6.71 1.29 -12.28
N VAL A 116 6.26 1.14 -13.52
CA VAL A 116 5.07 0.37 -13.87
C VAL A 116 5.48 -0.92 -14.57
N SER A 117 4.86 -2.04 -14.22
CA SER A 117 5.10 -3.31 -14.92
C SER A 117 4.69 -3.18 -16.39
N PRO A 118 5.57 -3.53 -17.35
CA PRO A 118 5.29 -3.40 -18.79
C PRO A 118 4.05 -4.18 -19.22
N LYS A 119 3.85 -5.35 -18.61
CA LYS A 119 2.72 -6.24 -18.88
C LYS A 119 1.70 -6.13 -17.75
N LYS A 120 0.62 -5.39 -17.97
CA LYS A 120 -0.57 -5.44 -17.13
C LYS A 120 -1.35 -6.73 -17.40
N ARG A 121 -1.85 -7.37 -16.36
CA ARG A 121 -2.75 -8.53 -16.50
C ARG A 121 -3.97 -8.09 -17.33
N ARG A 122 -4.20 -8.76 -18.46
CA ARG A 122 -5.41 -8.54 -19.27
C ARG A 122 -6.62 -8.88 -18.41
N LYS A 123 -7.62 -7.99 -18.38
CA LYS A 123 -8.89 -8.29 -17.72
C LYS A 123 -9.49 -9.55 -18.39
N PRO A 124 -9.99 -10.52 -17.60
CA PRO A 124 -10.66 -11.67 -18.19
C PRO A 124 -11.83 -11.18 -19.04
N LYS A 125 -12.00 -11.77 -20.23
CA LYS A 125 -13.16 -11.48 -21.06
C LYS A 125 -14.41 -11.96 -20.31
N LYS A 126 -15.39 -11.07 -20.15
CA LYS A 126 -16.69 -11.45 -19.57
C LYS A 126 -17.42 -12.30 -20.60
N HIS A 127 -17.58 -13.59 -20.31
CA HIS A 127 -18.42 -14.47 -21.10
C HIS A 127 -19.88 -14.19 -20.74
N TYR A 128 -20.61 -13.52 -21.63
CA TYR A 128 -22.03 -13.31 -21.45
C TYR A 128 -22.80 -14.58 -21.81
N ARG A 129 -23.76 -14.96 -20.96
CA ARG A 129 -24.76 -15.96 -21.35
C ARG A 129 -25.59 -15.40 -22.50
N ARG A 130 -25.83 -16.22 -23.52
CA ARG A 130 -26.69 -15.85 -24.65
C ARG A 130 -28.12 -15.60 -24.14
N LYS A 131 -28.80 -14.56 -24.63
CA LYS A 131 -30.20 -14.28 -24.26
C LYS A 131 -31.11 -15.44 -24.68
N ARG A 132 -32.11 -15.77 -23.86
CA ARG A 132 -33.15 -16.75 -24.20
C ARG A 132 -33.95 -16.25 -25.41
N LYS A 133 -34.28 -17.13 -26.35
CA LYS A 133 -35.18 -16.82 -27.48
C LYS A 133 -36.64 -16.86 -27.03
N ALA A 134 -37.50 -16.13 -27.73
CA ALA A 134 -38.92 -15.96 -27.37
C ALA A 134 -39.70 -17.29 -27.30
N ARG A 135 -39.33 -18.29 -28.12
CA ARG A 135 -40.00 -19.59 -28.19
C ARG A 135 -38.99 -20.74 -28.21
N LYS A 136 -39.43 -21.93 -27.78
CA LYS A 136 -38.65 -23.18 -27.83
C LYS A 136 -38.34 -23.52 -29.30
N GLY A 137 -37.13 -24.01 -29.58
CA GLY A 137 -36.68 -24.39 -30.94
C GLY A 137 -36.05 -23.27 -31.77
N MET A 138 -36.25 -21.99 -31.42
CA MET A 138 -35.61 -20.86 -32.13
C MET A 138 -34.12 -20.67 -31.80
N LEU A 139 -33.60 -21.41 -30.82
CA LEU A 139 -32.19 -21.44 -30.49
C LEU A 139 -31.60 -22.74 -31.02
N ILE A 140 -30.83 -22.65 -32.10
CA ILE A 140 -30.09 -23.78 -32.66
C ILE A 140 -28.74 -23.84 -31.95
N GLN A 141 -28.47 -25.00 -31.34
CA GLN A 141 -27.15 -25.31 -30.81
C GLN A 141 -26.38 -26.05 -31.91
N ILE A 142 -25.31 -25.43 -32.39
CA ILE A 142 -24.35 -26.07 -33.29
C ILE A 142 -23.19 -26.46 -32.40
N ASP A 143 -23.00 -27.76 -32.22
CA ASP A 143 -21.82 -28.28 -31.55
C ASP A 143 -20.79 -28.68 -32.61
N ALA A 144 -19.58 -28.14 -32.46
CA ALA A 144 -18.46 -28.41 -33.36
C ALA A 144 -17.32 -29.02 -32.54
N THR A 145 -17.66 -30.01 -31.71
CA THR A 145 -16.65 -30.75 -30.96
C THR A 145 -15.73 -31.46 -31.95
N PRO A 146 -14.41 -31.17 -31.94
CA PRO A 146 -13.51 -31.79 -32.90
C PRO A 146 -13.43 -33.30 -32.66
N PHE A 147 -13.81 -34.08 -33.67
CA PHE A 147 -13.64 -35.53 -33.64
C PHE A 147 -12.16 -35.86 -33.84
N ARG A 148 -11.57 -36.57 -32.87
CA ARG A 148 -10.17 -36.99 -32.97
C ARG A 148 -10.09 -38.24 -33.83
N MET A 149 -9.71 -38.06 -35.09
CA MET A 149 -9.43 -39.18 -35.99
C MET A 149 -8.09 -39.80 -35.57
N VAL A 150 -8.14 -41.03 -35.05
CA VAL A 150 -6.96 -41.82 -34.68
C VAL A 150 -6.66 -42.75 -35.85
N TRP A 151 -5.45 -42.68 -36.39
CA TRP A 151 -4.91 -43.61 -37.37
C TRP A 151 -4.11 -44.70 -36.66
#